data_AF-A0AAU0LDB0-F1
#
_entry.id   AF-A0AAU0LDB0-F1
#
_cell.length_a   1.000
_cell.length_b   1.000
_cell.length_c   1.000
_cell.angle_alpha   90.00
_cell.angle_beta   90.00
_cell.angle_gamma   90.00
#
_symmetry.space_group_name_H-M   'P 1'
#
loop_
_entity.id
_entity.type
_entity.pdbx_description
1 polymer ?
#
loop_
_entity_poly.entity_id
_entity_poly.type
_entity_poly.pdbx_seq_one_letter_code
_entity_poly.pdbx_strand_id
1 'polypeptide(L)'
;MTWQSHQLLAMANLVICAGIGWACICRLNSHVARIHKLARARYVLLLAGAVASGLQPTLWNTWTTVGDTIFSACVLAGLLINVARWHGAGHPMRRQEDHEL
;
A
#
# COMPACT_ATOMS: atom_id res chain seq x y z
N MET A 1 -27.26 -5.79 -8.55
CA MET A 1 -26.61 -4.49 -8.26
C MET A 1 -26.67 -3.65 -9.52
N THR A 2 -27.07 -2.38 -9.43
CA THR A 2 -27.18 -1.52 -10.61
C THR A 2 -25.78 -1.14 -11.11
N TRP A 3 -25.65 -0.84 -12.40
CA TRP A 3 -24.38 -0.47 -13.05
C TRP A 3 -23.66 0.71 -12.33
N GLN A 4 -24.46 1.64 -11.80
CA GLN A 4 -24.01 2.76 -10.97
C GLN A 4 -23.26 2.29 -9.70
N SER A 5 -23.72 1.22 -9.04
CA SER A 5 -23.07 0.68 -7.84
C SER A 5 -21.67 0.13 -8.14
N HIS A 6 -21.49 -0.53 -9.30
CA HIS A 6 -20.18 -1.05 -9.72
C HIS A 6 -19.19 0.07 -10.04
N GLN A 7 -19.66 1.17 -10.65
CA GLN A 7 -18.83 2.35 -10.90
C GLN A 7 -18.40 3.03 -9.60
N LEU A 8 -19.32 3.22 -8.65
CA LEU A 8 -19.01 3.77 -7.32
C LEU A 8 -17.97 2.92 -6.58
N LEU A 9 -18.11 1.60 -6.63
CA LEU A 9 -17.14 0.69 -6.03
C LEU A 9 -15.76 0.77 -6.69
N ALA A 10 -15.72 0.80 -8.02
CA ALA A 10 -14.48 0.92 -8.78
C ALA A 10 -13.76 2.25 -8.48
N MET A 11 -14.51 3.36 -8.43
CA MET A 11 -13.96 4.68 -8.08
C MET A 11 -13.43 4.69 -6.64
N ALA A 12 -14.17 4.11 -5.69
CA ALA A 12 -13.72 4.00 -4.30
C ALA A 12 -12.42 3.18 -4.19
N ASN A 13 -12.35 2.02 -4.85
CA ASN A 13 -11.13 1.20 -4.85
C ASN A 13 -9.95 1.96 -5.47
N LEU A 14 -10.19 2.67 -6.57
CA LEU A 14 -9.15 3.43 -7.28
C LEU A 14 -8.58 4.54 -6.39
N VAL A 15 -9.42 5.25 -5.63
CA VAL A 15 -8.97 6.26 -4.66
C VAL A 15 -8.14 5.63 -3.54
N ILE A 16 -8.56 4.48 -2.99
CA ILE A 16 -7.83 3.77 -1.94
C ILE A 16 -6.46 3.29 -2.47
N CYS A 17 -6.44 2.67 -3.65
CA CYS A 17 -5.23 2.21 -4.30
C CYS A 17 -4.28 3.37 -4.63
N ALA A 18 -4.80 4.53 -5.06
CA ALA A 18 -4.01 5.74 -5.27
C ALA A 18 -3.37 6.24 -3.96
N GLY A 19 -4.11 6.20 -2.84
CA GLY A 19 -3.57 6.52 -1.51
C GLY A 19 -2.45 5.57 -1.08
N ILE A 20 -2.61 4.26 -1.29
CA ILE A 20 -1.55 3.26 -1.03
C ILE A 20 -0.33 3.54 -1.90
N GLY A 21 -0.54 3.79 -3.20
CA GLY A 21 0.53 4.06 -4.15
C GLY A 21 1.32 5.32 -3.78
N TRP A 22 0.61 6.41 -3.45
CA TRP A 22 1.22 7.65 -2.96
C TRP A 22 2.09 7.40 -1.72
N ALA A 23 1.54 6.73 -0.70
CA ALA A 23 2.29 6.42 0.52
C ALA A 23 3.53 5.55 0.23
N CYS A 24 3.41 4.59 -0.68
CA CYS A 24 4.53 3.74 -1.10
C CYS A 24 5.62 4.53 -1.84
N ILE A 25 5.27 5.46 -2.74
CA ILE A 25 6.23 6.32 -3.46
C ILE A 25 6.97 7.24 -2.48
N CYS A 26 6.25 7.90 -1.57
CA CYS A 26 6.87 8.73 -0.54
C CYS A 26 7.88 7.93 0.31
N ARG A 27 7.58 6.67 0.63
CA ARG A 27 8.47 5.78 1.38
C ARG A 27 9.62 5.24 0.53
N LEU A 28 9.41 4.97 -0.75
CA LEU A 28 10.44 4.51 -1.68
C LEU A 28 11.53 5.58 -1.90
N ASN A 29 11.14 6.86 -1.84
CA ASN A 29 12.06 7.98 -1.94
C ASN A 29 12.87 8.25 -0.65
N SER A 30 12.48 7.65 0.48
CA SER A 30 13.18 7.85 1.75
C SER A 30 14.55 7.15 1.77
N HIS A 31 15.54 7.79 2.39
CA HIS A 31 16.92 7.29 2.50
C HIS A 31 17.01 5.88 3.12
N VAL A 32 16.13 5.55 4.07
CA VAL A 32 16.07 4.22 4.73
C VAL A 32 15.74 3.11 3.73
N ALA A 33 14.86 3.37 2.76
CA ALA A 33 14.49 2.41 1.73
C ALA A 33 15.60 2.22 0.68
N ARG A 34 16.47 3.23 0.48
CA ARG A 34 17.65 3.08 -0.39
C ARG A 34 18.72 2.18 0.21
N ILE A 35 18.87 2.19 1.54
CA ILE A 35 19.84 1.35 2.25
C ILE A 35 19.31 -0.09 2.41
N HIS A 36 18.05 -0.25 2.82
CA HIS A 36 17.49 -1.57 3.12
C HIS A 36 16.69 -2.12 1.94
N LYS A 37 17.34 -2.96 1.11
CA LYS A 37 16.72 -3.59 -0.07
C LYS A 37 15.44 -4.37 0.24
N LEU A 38 15.33 -4.96 1.44
CA LEU A 38 14.15 -5.72 1.86
C LEU A 38 12.95 -4.82 2.18
N ALA A 39 13.19 -3.64 2.77
CA ALA A 39 12.15 -2.62 2.96
C ALA A 39 11.67 -2.07 1.61
N ARG A 40 12.61 -1.83 0.68
CA ARG A 40 12.31 -1.43 -0.70
C ARG A 40 11.42 -2.44 -1.41
N ALA A 41 11.76 -3.73 -1.34
CA ALA A 41 10.99 -4.79 -1.98
C ALA A 41 9.54 -4.84 -1.47
N ARG A 42 9.32 -4.69 -0.15
CA ARG A 42 7.97 -4.66 0.44
C ARG A 42 7.11 -3.51 -0.10
N TYR A 43 7.64 -2.29 -0.15
CA TYR A 43 6.89 -1.14 -0.67
C TYR A 43 6.65 -1.23 -2.18
N VAL A 44 7.59 -1.81 -2.94
CA VAL A 44 7.41 -2.04 -4.39
C VAL A 44 6.34 -3.09 -4.65
N LEU A 45 6.30 -4.19 -3.87
CA LEU A 45 5.26 -5.20 -3.99
C LEU A 45 3.87 -4.63 -3.63
N LEU A 46 3.78 -3.82 -2.58
CA LEU A 46 2.54 -3.13 -2.21
C LEU A 46 2.09 -2.14 -3.29
N LEU A 47 3.03 -1.39 -3.89
CA LEU A 47 2.74 -0.50 -5.02
C LEU A 47 2.23 -1.29 -6.23
N ALA A 48 2.88 -2.40 -6.59
CA ALA A 48 2.45 -3.25 -7.70
C ALA A 48 1.05 -3.82 -7.46
N GLY A 49 0.76 -4.30 -6.24
CA GLY A 49 -0.57 -4.79 -5.86
C GLY A 49 -1.65 -3.71 -5.90
N ALA A 50 -1.32 -2.48 -5.44
CA ALA A 50 -2.25 -1.35 -5.50
C ALA A 50 -2.53 -0.92 -6.95
N VAL A 51 -1.53 -0.89 -7.82
CA VAL A 51 -1.72 -0.57 -9.25
C VAL A 51 -2.55 -1.66 -9.92
N ALA A 52 -2.25 -2.93 -9.66
CA ALA A 52 -3.03 -4.07 -10.16
C ALA A 52 -4.51 -3.95 -9.73
N SER A 53 -4.79 -3.84 -8.44
CA SER A 53 -6.17 -3.78 -7.94
C SER A 53 -6.90 -2.48 -8.31
N GLY A 54 -6.20 -1.35 -8.41
CA GLY A 54 -6.79 -0.07 -8.83
C GLY A 54 -7.15 -0.04 -10.32
N LEU A 55 -6.35 -0.69 -11.16
CA LEU A 55 -6.58 -0.80 -12.61
C LEU A 55 -7.28 -2.11 -13.02
N GLN A 56 -7.82 -2.88 -12.07
CA GLN A 56 -8.56 -4.13 -12.35
C GLN A 56 -9.53 -4.05 -13.55
N PRO A 57 -10.42 -3.03 -13.63
CA PRO A 57 -11.35 -2.93 -14.75
C PRO A 57 -10.67 -2.70 -16.11
N THR A 58 -9.53 -2.01 -16.13
CA THR A 58 -8.75 -1.74 -17.36
C THR A 58 -7.81 -2.87 -17.74
N LEU A 59 -7.21 -3.57 -16.77
CA LEU A 59 -6.19 -4.60 -17.00
C LEU A 59 -6.79 -5.99 -17.24
N TRP A 60 -7.84 -6.33 -16.49
CA TRP A 60 -8.43 -7.67 -16.54
C TRP A 60 -9.88 -7.70 -17.01
N ASN A 61 -10.48 -6.54 -17.33
CA ASN A 61 -11.88 -6.45 -17.71
C ASN A 61 -12.83 -7.06 -16.66
N THR A 62 -12.37 -7.08 -15.40
CA THR A 62 -13.12 -7.59 -14.25
C THR A 62 -13.56 -6.44 -13.36
N TRP A 63 -14.79 -6.52 -12.89
CA TRP A 63 -15.37 -5.51 -12.00
C TRP A 63 -14.88 -5.71 -10.58
N THR A 64 -14.55 -4.59 -9.93
CA THR A 64 -14.11 -4.58 -8.54
C THR A 64 -15.25 -5.04 -7.63
N THR A 65 -14.94 -5.95 -6.72
CA THR A 65 -15.93 -6.48 -5.78
C THR A 65 -15.91 -5.72 -4.45
N VAL A 66 -16.95 -5.93 -3.64
CA VAL A 66 -17.00 -5.41 -2.26
C VAL A 66 -15.85 -6.00 -1.42
N GLY A 67 -15.45 -7.24 -1.69
CA GLY A 67 -14.31 -7.87 -1.03
C GLY A 67 -12.99 -7.17 -1.33
N ASP A 68 -12.73 -6.84 -2.60
CA ASP A 68 -11.49 -6.17 -3.02
C ASP A 68 -11.35 -4.77 -2.41
N THR A 69 -12.46 -4.03 -2.36
CA THR A 69 -12.49 -2.69 -1.77
C THR A 69 -12.23 -2.71 -0.26
N ILE A 70 -12.85 -3.64 0.47
CA ILE A 70 -12.62 -3.81 1.92
C ILE A 70 -11.17 -4.24 2.17
N PHE A 71 -10.64 -5.17 1.38
CA PHE A 71 -9.25 -5.63 1.51
C PHE A 71 -8.26 -4.47 1.30
N SER A 72 -8.43 -3.70 0.22
CA SER A 72 -7.60 -2.52 -0.06
C SER A 72 -7.72 -1.47 1.05
N ALA A 73 -8.93 -1.26 1.61
CA ALA A 73 -9.15 -0.36 2.73
C ALA A 73 -8.38 -0.81 3.99
N CYS A 74 -8.39 -2.11 4.30
CA CYS A 74 -7.61 -2.69 5.41
C CYS A 74 -6.10 -2.51 5.21
N VAL A 75 -5.60 -2.70 3.98
CA VAL A 75 -4.18 -2.46 3.65
C VAL A 75 -3.82 -0.99 3.85
N LEU A 76 -4.67 -0.07 3.39
CA LEU A 76 -4.47 1.37 3.59
C LEU A 76 -4.48 1.73 5.09
N ALA A 77 -5.44 1.20 5.86
CA ALA A 77 -5.52 1.41 7.31
C ALA A 77 -4.28 0.89 8.03
N GLY A 78 -3.78 -0.30 7.67
CA GLY A 78 -2.53 -0.84 8.20
C GLY A 78 -1.33 0.05 7.89
N LEU A 79 -1.29 0.64 6.69
CA LEU A 79 -0.27 1.63 6.30
C LEU A 79 -0.36 2.90 7.14
N LEU A 80 -1.56 3.41 7.40
CA LEU A 80 -1.82 4.61 8.22
C LEU A 80 -1.46 4.41 9.69
N ILE A 81 -1.82 3.26 10.28
CA ILE A 81 -1.45 2.93 11.67
C ILE A 81 0.08 2.87 11.80
N ASN A 82 0.74 2.24 10.82
CA ASN A 82 2.19 2.23 10.81
C ASN A 82 2.76 3.65 10.62
N VAL A 83 2.16 4.53 9.80
CA VAL A 83 2.57 5.95 9.65
C VAL A 83 2.74 6.66 11.00
N ALA A 84 1.83 6.46 11.96
CA ALA A 84 1.94 7.06 13.30
C ALA A 84 3.17 6.55 14.08
N ARG A 85 3.46 5.25 13.99
CA ARG A 85 4.69 4.66 14.56
C ARG A 85 5.95 5.29 13.95
N TRP A 86 5.93 5.68 12.68
CA TRP A 86 7.08 6.32 12.02
C TRP A 86 7.23 7.81 12.36
N HIS A 87 6.13 8.53 12.63
CA HIS A 87 6.19 9.92 13.07
C HIS A 87 6.62 10.05 14.54
N GLY A 88 6.27 9.08 15.39
CA GLY A 88 6.70 9.03 16.79
C GLY A 88 8.12 8.47 16.98
N ALA A 89 8.63 7.67 16.06
CA ALA A 89 9.96 7.06 16.13
C ALA A 89 11.02 7.93 15.44
N GLY A 90 11.40 9.04 16.09
CA GLY A 90 12.69 9.70 15.86
C GLY A 90 13.91 8.83 16.21
N HIS A 91 13.69 7.63 16.76
CA HIS A 91 14.74 6.62 16.95
C HIS A 91 14.55 5.47 15.97
N PRO A 92 15.48 5.26 15.01
CA PRO A 92 15.53 4.00 14.30
C PRO A 92 15.83 2.91 15.34
N MET A 93 14.89 1.99 15.56
CA MET A 93 15.19 0.71 16.17
C MET A 93 16.10 -0.03 15.20
N ARG A 94 17.40 0.25 15.28
CA ARG A 94 18.48 -0.56 14.76
C ARG A 94 18.29 -1.92 15.41
N ARG A 95 17.87 -2.92 14.62
CA ARG A 95 17.90 -4.32 15.06
C ARG A 95 19.35 -4.62 15.45
N GLN A 96 19.59 -4.73 16.75
CA GLN A 96 20.87 -5.07 17.35
C GLN A 96 20.96 -6.60 17.47
N GLU A 97 20.91 -7.26 16.32
CA GLU A 97 21.23 -8.67 16.11
C GLU A 97 21.99 -8.56 14.78
N ASP A 98 23.33 -8.57 14.72
CA ASP A 98 24.16 -9.77 14.72
C ASP A 98 25.64 -9.34 14.96
N HIS A 99 26.07 -9.11 16.21
CA HIS A 99 27.48 -8.83 16.50
C HIS A 99 28.05 -9.66 17.65
N GLU A 100 27.43 -10.79 17.97
CA GLU A 100 28.03 -11.80 18.86
C GLU A 100 27.69 -13.18 18.33
N LEU A 101 28.62 -13.73 17.52
CA LEU A 101 29.11 -15.12 17.50
C LEU A 101 30.02 -15.33 16.28
#